data_AF-A0A5Y7F9C2-F1
#
_entry.id   AF-A0A5Y7F9C2-F1
#
_cell.length_a   1.000
_cell.length_b   1.000
_cell.length_c   1.000
_cell.angle_alpha   90.00
_cell.angle_beta   90.00
_cell.angle_gamma   90.00
#
_symmetry.space_group_name_H-M   'P 1'
#
loop_
_entity.id
_entity.type
_entity.pdbx_description
1 polymer ?
#
loop_
_entity_poly.entity_id
_entity_poly.type
_entity_poly.pdbx_seq_one_letter_code
_entity_poly.pdbx_strand_id
1 'polypeptide(L)'
;NPNSQNTTDMEEYFRSLSKLYDKNIQIINKNDENPLLNLQYREDLLQFVSFQKELLNRDFARNLSTNLNRHYYKMRQNYQLFIPVE
;
A
#
# COMPACT_ATOMS: atom_id res chain seq x y z
N ASN A 1 16.59 0.20 -16.18
CA ASN A 1 15.55 -0.53 -15.45
C ASN A 1 14.22 -0.27 -16.15
N PRO A 2 13.63 -1.25 -16.86
CA PRO A 2 12.40 -1.03 -17.64
C PRO A 2 11.19 -0.58 -16.81
N ASN A 3 11.27 -0.66 -15.47
CA ASN A 3 10.23 -0.17 -14.56
C ASN A 3 10.28 1.34 -14.29
N SER A 4 11.30 2.09 -14.73
CA SER A 4 11.45 3.51 -14.36
C SER A 4 10.58 4.47 -15.19
N GLN A 5 10.12 4.08 -16.39
CA GLN A 5 9.21 4.91 -17.18
C GLN A 5 7.81 4.91 -16.58
N ASN A 6 7.31 3.73 -16.18
CA ASN A 6 5.98 3.58 -15.57
C ASN A 6 5.83 4.33 -14.23
N THR A 7 6.91 4.49 -13.45
CA THR A 7 6.83 5.18 -12.17
C THR A 7 6.61 6.68 -12.33
N THR A 8 7.26 7.32 -13.30
CA THR A 8 7.11 8.76 -13.55
C THR A 8 5.69 9.11 -13.98
N ASP A 9 5.12 8.34 -14.90
CA ASP A 9 3.76 8.53 -15.39
C ASP A 9 2.73 8.36 -14.27
N MET A 10 2.95 7.38 -13.37
CA MET A 10 2.12 7.20 -12.18
C MET A 10 2.22 8.37 -11.20
N GLU A 11 3.44 8.87 -10.94
CA GLU A 11 3.63 10.01 -10.05
C GLU A 11 2.90 11.26 -10.58
N GLU A 12 2.98 11.52 -11.89
CA GLU A 12 2.31 12.65 -12.55
C GLU A 12 0.78 12.49 -12.52
N TYR A 13 0.28 11.28 -12.76
CA TYR A 13 -1.15 10.96 -12.64
C TYR A 13 -1.68 11.27 -11.24
N PHE A 14 -1.02 10.79 -10.18
CA PHE A 14 -1.45 11.05 -8.81
C PHE A 14 -1.35 12.53 -8.42
N ARG A 15 -0.31 13.24 -8.88
CA ARG A 15 -0.19 14.70 -8.70
C ARG A 15 -1.32 15.47 -9.37
N SER A 16 -1.76 15.01 -10.54
CA SER A 16 -2.87 15.64 -11.27
C SER A 16 -4.19 15.43 -10.53
N LEU A 17 -4.43 14.20 -10.03
CA LEU A 17 -5.59 13.91 -9.18
C LEU A 17 -5.59 14.73 -7.89
N SER A 18 -4.43 14.85 -7.22
CA SER A 18 -4.36 15.57 -5.96
C SER A 18 -4.70 17.05 -6.14
N LYS A 19 -4.26 17.67 -7.24
CA LYS A 19 -4.65 19.04 -7.61
C LYS A 19 -6.15 19.14 -7.89
N LEU A 20 -6.71 18.19 -8.64
CA LEU A 20 -8.14 18.19 -8.99
C LEU A 20 -9.05 18.13 -7.76
N TYR A 21 -8.65 17.37 -6.74
CA TYR A 21 -9.45 17.17 -5.52
C TYR A 21 -9.00 18.02 -4.32
N ASP A 22 -8.09 18.97 -4.53
CA ASP A 22 -7.48 19.81 -3.49
C ASP A 22 -6.98 18.98 -2.28
N LYS A 23 -6.23 17.92 -2.59
CA LYS A 23 -5.62 17.02 -1.60
C LYS A 23 -4.11 17.19 -1.59
N ASN A 24 -3.55 17.16 -0.39
CA ASN A 24 -2.11 17.03 -0.22
C ASN A 24 -1.71 15.56 -0.40
N ILE A 25 -0.72 15.29 -1.23
CA ILE A 25 -0.13 13.96 -1.39
C ILE A 25 1.38 14.01 -1.15
N GLN A 26 1.88 12.96 -0.50
CA GLN A 26 3.31 12.74 -0.31
C GLN A 26 3.70 11.49 -1.10
N ILE A 27 4.55 11.66 -2.11
CA ILE A 27 5.13 10.55 -2.88
C ILE A 27 6.51 10.25 -2.29
N ILE A 28 6.71 9.03 -1.80
CA ILE A 28 7.97 8.60 -1.17
C ILE A 28 8.61 7.55 -2.08
N ASN A 29 9.65 7.95 -2.79
CA ASN A 29 10.45 7.08 -3.65
C ASN A 29 11.86 6.97 -3.05
N LYS A 30 12.05 6.04 -2.11
CA LYS A 30 13.33 5.76 -1.44
C LYS A 30 13.85 4.42 -1.93
N ASN A 31 15.07 4.39 -2.47
CA ASN A 31 15.74 3.15 -2.87
C ASN A 31 16.57 2.52 -1.74
N ASP A 32 16.87 3.31 -0.70
CA ASP A 32 17.90 2.97 0.28
C ASP A 32 17.30 2.36 1.56
N GLU A 33 16.01 2.63 1.82
CA GLU A 33 15.30 2.19 3.01
C GLU A 33 13.83 1.87 2.70
N ASN A 34 13.28 0.88 3.40
CA ASN A 34 11.87 0.54 3.31
C ASN A 34 11.02 1.66 3.95
N PRO A 35 10.23 2.43 3.17
CA PRO A 35 9.46 3.56 3.69
C PRO A 35 8.40 3.14 4.70
N LEU A 36 7.92 1.89 4.66
CA LEU A 36 6.95 1.36 5.62
C LEU A 36 7.50 1.35 7.06
N LEU A 37 8.82 1.23 7.24
CA LEU A 37 9.47 1.26 8.55
C LEU A 37 9.41 2.65 9.19
N ASN A 38 9.38 3.73 8.40
CA ASN A 38 9.24 5.09 8.91
C ASN A 38 7.77 5.41 9.23
N LEU A 39 6.82 4.71 8.60
CA LEU A 39 5.39 4.92 8.79
C LEU A 39 4.82 4.11 9.96
N GLN A 40 5.50 3.05 10.42
CA GLN A 40 5.01 2.16 11.49
C GLN A 40 4.82 2.85 12.87
N TYR A 41 5.44 4.02 13.08
CA TYR A 41 5.40 4.75 14.35
C TYR A 41 4.47 5.98 14.30
N ARG A 42 3.66 6.13 13.23
CA ARG A 42 2.70 7.24 13.13
C ARG A 42 1.34 6.81 13.64
N GLU A 43 0.90 7.43 14.73
CA GLU A 43 -0.40 7.15 15.36
C GLU A 43 -1.59 7.77 14.59
N ASP A 44 -1.33 8.71 13.67
CA ASP A 44 -2.32 9.46 12.89
C ASP A 44 -2.51 8.92 11.46
N LEU A 45 -2.08 7.68 11.21
CA LEU A 45 -2.08 7.09 9.87
C LEU A 45 -3.11 5.96 9.72
N LEU A 46 -4.03 6.12 8.78
CA LEU A 46 -4.91 5.06 8.29
C LEU A 46 -4.33 4.51 6.98
N GLN A 47 -3.94 3.24 7.02
CA GLN A 47 -3.42 2.51 5.87
C GLN A 47 -4.55 1.81 5.13
N PHE A 48 -4.65 2.04 3.81
CA PHE A 48 -5.51 1.27 2.93
C PHE A 48 -4.73 0.13 2.30
N VAL A 49 -5.25 -1.08 2.42
CA VAL A 49 -4.64 -2.29 1.87
C VAL A 49 -5.61 -2.90 0.88
N SER A 50 -5.25 -2.88 -0.40
CA SER A 50 -5.98 -3.65 -1.40
C SER A 50 -5.68 -5.15 -1.25
N PHE A 51 -6.71 -5.97 -1.40
CA PHE A 51 -6.56 -7.42 -1.41
C PHE A 51 -7.47 -8.04 -2.47
N GLN A 52 -6.98 -9.09 -3.12
CA GLN A 52 -7.73 -9.86 -4.10
C GLN A 52 -8.90 -10.59 -3.42
N LYS A 53 -10.12 -10.49 -3.96
CA LYS A 53 -11.30 -11.17 -3.39
C LYS A 53 -11.12 -12.70 -3.35
N GLU A 54 -10.34 -13.29 -4.25
CA GLU A 54 -10.04 -14.73 -4.24
C GLU A 54 -9.31 -15.17 -2.96
N LEU A 55 -8.69 -14.24 -2.23
CA LEU A 55 -8.07 -14.49 -0.92
C LEU A 55 -9.10 -14.79 0.17
N LEU A 56 -10.38 -14.51 -0.07
CA LEU A 56 -11.48 -14.90 0.81
C LEU A 56 -11.94 -16.35 0.56
N ASN A 57 -11.52 -16.98 -0.55
CA ASN A 57 -11.85 -18.38 -0.83
C ASN A 57 -11.00 -19.32 0.04
N ARG A 58 -11.67 -20.15 0.84
CA ARG A 58 -11.08 -20.97 1.93
C ARG A 58 -9.92 -21.89 1.52
N ASP A 59 -9.84 -22.28 0.25
CA ASP A 59 -8.86 -23.26 -0.23
C ASP A 59 -7.53 -22.65 -0.67
N PHE A 60 -7.54 -21.43 -1.23
CA PHE A 60 -6.32 -20.70 -1.58
C PHE A 60 -5.83 -19.79 -0.45
N ALA A 61 -6.73 -19.38 0.45
CA ALA A 61 -6.42 -18.54 1.60
C ALA A 61 -5.41 -19.19 2.58
N ARG A 62 -5.34 -20.51 2.70
CA ARG A 62 -4.51 -21.17 3.73
C ARG A 62 -2.99 -20.96 3.53
N ASN A 63 -2.49 -21.06 2.31
CA ASN A 63 -1.05 -20.84 2.06
C ASN A 63 -0.69 -19.35 1.95
N LEU A 64 -1.61 -18.50 1.48
CA LEU A 64 -1.34 -17.06 1.35
C LEU A 64 -1.61 -16.28 2.64
N SER A 65 -2.57 -16.71 3.49
CA SER A 65 -2.87 -16.07 4.78
C SER A 65 -1.65 -16.04 5.70
N THR A 66 -0.80 -17.06 5.69
CA THR A 66 0.45 -17.07 6.47
C THR A 66 1.41 -15.97 6.03
N ASN A 67 1.48 -15.69 4.72
CA ASN A 67 2.37 -14.67 4.15
C ASN A 67 1.78 -13.25 4.26
N LEU A 68 0.47 -13.10 4.01
CA LEU A 68 -0.30 -11.88 4.26
C LEU A 68 -0.21 -11.49 5.75
N ASN A 69 -0.51 -12.42 6.66
CA ASN A 69 -0.38 -12.20 8.10
C ASN A 69 1.02 -11.72 8.47
N ARG A 70 2.08 -12.27 7.87
CA ARG A 70 3.46 -11.82 8.15
C ARG A 70 3.73 -10.38 7.68
N HIS A 71 3.21 -9.98 6.53
CA HIS A 71 3.37 -8.63 5.99
C HIS A 71 2.53 -7.61 6.78
N TYR A 72 1.27 -7.95 7.08
CA TYR A 72 0.38 -7.10 7.89
C TYR A 72 0.81 -7.01 9.35
N TYR A 73 1.35 -8.09 9.93
CA TYR A 73 1.87 -8.09 11.28
C TYR A 73 2.95 -7.02 11.49
N LYS A 74 3.80 -6.77 10.47
CA LYS A 74 4.83 -5.72 10.53
C LYS A 74 4.27 -4.28 10.56
N MET A 75 3.05 -4.07 10.08
CA MET A 75 2.38 -2.76 10.08
C MET A 75 1.16 -2.73 11.01
N ARG A 76 1.01 -3.74 11.88
CA ARG A 76 -0.12 -3.89 12.82
C ARG A 76 -0.26 -2.73 13.81
N GLN A 77 0.81 -1.94 13.98
CA GLN A 77 0.79 -0.77 14.85
C GLN A 77 0.00 0.41 14.26
N ASN A 78 -0.26 0.40 12.94
CA ASN A 78 -1.08 1.42 12.27
C ASN A 78 -2.51 0.91 12.05
N TYR A 79 -3.47 1.83 12.03
CA TYR A 79 -4.84 1.50 11.64
C TYR A 79 -4.87 1.05 10.18
N GLN A 80 -5.48 -0.11 9.90
CA GLN A 80 -5.53 -0.69 8.55
C GLN A 80 -6.99 -0.90 8.11
N LEU A 81 -7.33 -0.41 6.91
CA LEU A 81 -8.58 -0.68 6.22
C LEU A 81 -8.31 -1.55 4.99
N PHE A 82 -8.93 -2.73 4.95
CA PHE A 82 -8.81 -3.66 3.83
C PHE A 82 -9.87 -3.35 2.78
N ILE A 83 -9.44 -3.05 1.55
CA ILE A 83 -10.32 -2.77 0.41
C ILE A 83 -10.24 -3.96 -0.56
N PRO A 84 -11.35 -4.65 -0.84
CA PRO A 84 -11.34 -5.69 -1.85
C PRO A 84 -11.14 -5.07 -3.24
N VAL A 85 -10.17 -5.59 -3.99
CA VAL A 85 -10.02 -5.30 -5.41
C VAL A 85 -10.57 -6.49 -6.21
N GLU A 86 -11.28 -6.17 -7.29
CA GLU A 86 -11.85 -7.15 -8.22
C GLU A 86 -10.79 -7.81 -9.10
#